data_AF-A0A088C9N1-F1
#
_entry.id   AF-A0A088C9N1-F1
#
_cell.length_a   1.000
_cell.length_b   1.000
_cell.length_c   1.000
_cell.angle_alpha   90.00
_cell.angle_beta   90.00
_cell.angle_gamma   90.00
#
_symmetry.space_group_name_H-M   'P 1'
#
loop_
_entity.id
_entity.type
_entity.pdbx_description
1 polymer ?
#
loop_
_entity_poly.entity_id
_entity_poly.type
_entity_poly.pdbx_seq_one_letter_code
_entity_poly.pdbx_strand_id
1 'polypeptide(L)'
;EPGVLTSNLFQKGEPLDMWMYLSENEKFNDFSNEDALIWHEANIPYAVWGPTSTRTHSLTYYPSEALKHNGSLYAHVYFARSGYPVDPTDPEYEQKSTFGRTHSVVAFLRKSKAGKKKSLLGDSNESEEQPPPK
;
A
#
# COMPACT_ATOMS: atom_id res chain seq x y z
N GLU A 1 19.10 26.05 27.05
CA GLU A 1 19.52 24.74 26.53
C GLU A 1 19.81 24.87 25.05
N PRO A 2 20.93 24.34 24.51
CA PRO A 2 21.20 24.46 23.09
C PRO A 2 20.12 23.69 22.33
N GLY A 3 19.46 24.37 21.39
CA GLY A 3 18.36 23.83 20.60
C GLY A 3 18.78 22.54 19.89
N VAL A 4 17.95 21.52 19.99
CA VAL A 4 18.12 20.25 19.28
C VAL A 4 18.31 20.57 17.79
N LEU A 5 19.54 20.37 17.31
CA LEU A 5 19.86 20.50 15.89
C LEU A 5 19.19 19.32 15.18
N THR A 6 18.23 19.61 14.30
CA THR A 6 17.60 18.61 13.43
C THR A 6 18.69 17.88 12.66
N SER A 7 18.78 16.57 12.83
CA SER A 7 19.75 15.71 12.15
C SER A 7 19.01 14.59 11.40
N ASN A 8 19.66 14.03 10.37
CA ASN A 8 19.12 12.87 9.66
C ASN A 8 19.04 11.67 10.61
N LEU A 9 17.94 10.93 10.51
CA LEU A 9 17.71 9.71 11.29
C LEU A 9 18.67 8.57 10.88
N PHE A 10 19.06 8.55 9.61
CA PHE A 10 19.97 7.58 9.01
C PHE A 10 21.23 8.26 8.45
N GLN A 11 22.38 7.62 8.65
CA GLN A 11 23.66 8.08 8.11
C GLN A 11 23.85 7.58 6.69
N LYS A 12 24.53 8.37 5.85
CA LYS A 12 24.88 7.94 4.49
C LYS A 12 25.72 6.66 4.56
N GLY A 13 25.34 5.67 3.76
CA GLY A 13 26.00 4.35 3.70
C GLY A 13 25.57 3.38 4.79
N GLU A 14 24.71 3.80 5.72
CA GLU A 14 24.12 2.89 6.71
C GLU A 14 23.30 1.80 5.99
N PRO A 15 23.48 0.51 6.33
CA PRO A 15 22.77 -0.57 5.67
C PRO A 15 21.32 -0.61 6.15
N LEU A 16 20.39 -0.68 5.20
CA LEU A 16 18.97 -0.84 5.43
C LEU A 16 18.50 -2.17 4.84
N ASP A 17 17.53 -2.79 5.50
CA ASP A 17 16.78 -3.91 4.95
C ASP A 17 15.41 -3.43 4.49
N MET A 18 14.92 -3.98 3.38
CA MET A 18 13.67 -3.59 2.73
C MET A 18 12.75 -4.79 2.59
N TRP A 19 11.48 -4.59 2.94
CA TRP A 19 10.40 -5.55 2.74
C TRP A 19 9.26 -4.89 1.97
N MET A 20 8.73 -5.59 0.98
CA MET A 20 7.57 -5.19 0.21
C MET A 20 6.49 -6.27 0.30
N TYR A 21 5.35 -5.89 0.86
CA TYR A 21 4.19 -6.75 1.01
C TYR A 21 3.07 -6.32 0.06
N LEU A 22 2.32 -7.28 -0.47
CA LEU A 22 1.04 -7.03 -1.13
C LEU A 22 -0.11 -7.45 -0.22
N SER A 23 -1.10 -6.57 -0.08
CA SER A 23 -2.31 -6.86 0.69
C SER A 23 -3.51 -6.10 0.15
N GLU A 24 -4.70 -6.66 0.33
CA GLU A 24 -5.97 -5.97 0.06
C GLU A 24 -6.37 -5.02 1.20
N ASN A 25 -5.60 -5.00 2.31
CA ASN A 25 -5.81 -4.12 3.45
C ASN A 25 -5.01 -2.82 3.29
N GLU A 26 -5.64 -1.66 3.50
CA GLU A 26 -4.95 -0.37 3.43
C GLU A 26 -3.89 -0.19 4.53
N LYS A 27 -4.14 -0.77 5.71
CA LYS A 27 -3.19 -0.85 6.81
C LYS A 27 -2.69 -2.27 6.91
N PHE A 28 -1.38 -2.45 6.84
CA PHE A 28 -0.75 -3.75 6.97
C PHE A 28 -0.32 -4.00 8.41
N ASN A 29 -0.60 -5.20 8.89
CA ASN A 29 -0.32 -5.66 10.25
C ASN A 29 0.02 -7.16 10.30
N ASP A 30 0.31 -7.77 9.16
CA ASP A 30 0.49 -9.22 9.02
C ASP A 30 1.93 -9.56 8.59
N PHE A 31 2.91 -9.08 9.36
CA PHE A 31 4.34 -9.14 9.02
C PHE A 31 4.93 -10.57 9.00
N SER A 32 4.22 -11.53 9.59
CA SER A 32 4.61 -12.95 9.58
C SER A 32 4.12 -13.73 8.37
N ASN A 33 3.33 -13.09 7.50
CA ASN A 33 2.75 -13.71 6.32
C ASN A 33 3.74 -13.73 5.15
N GLU A 34 4.36 -14.89 4.93
CA GLU A 34 5.30 -15.11 3.84
C GLU A 34 4.64 -15.02 2.45
N ASP A 35 3.35 -15.34 2.32
CA ASP A 35 2.63 -15.25 1.05
C ASP A 35 2.40 -13.79 0.61
N ALA A 36 2.27 -12.89 1.59
CA ALA A 36 2.13 -11.46 1.34
C ALA A 36 3.47 -10.80 0.97
N LEU A 37 4.61 -11.37 1.42
CA LEU A 37 5.94 -10.83 1.17
C LEU A 37 6.39 -11.13 -0.27
N ILE A 38 6.38 -10.11 -1.11
CA ILE A 38 6.75 -10.27 -2.52
C ILE A 38 8.20 -9.93 -2.83
N TRP A 39 8.86 -9.16 -1.96
CA TRP A 39 10.25 -8.79 -2.16
C TRP A 39 10.90 -8.42 -0.82
N HIS A 40 12.04 -9.03 -0.56
CA HIS A 40 12.94 -8.68 0.53
C HIS A 40 14.36 -8.44 -0.03
N GLU A 41 15.00 -7.37 0.39
CA GLU A 41 16.40 -7.07 0.05
C GLU A 41 17.11 -6.47 1.25
N ALA A 42 18.22 -7.10 1.65
CA ALA A 42 19.00 -6.71 2.81
C ALA A 42 20.24 -5.89 2.42
N ASN A 43 20.80 -5.15 3.39
CA ASN A 43 22.05 -4.40 3.27
C ASN A 43 22.08 -3.35 2.14
N ILE A 44 20.96 -2.67 1.91
CA ILE A 44 20.83 -1.56 0.96
C ILE A 44 21.52 -0.32 1.55
N PRO A 45 22.55 0.25 0.91
CA PRO A 45 23.25 1.42 1.46
C PRO A 45 22.39 2.69 1.32
N TYR A 46 22.06 3.32 2.45
CA TYR A 46 21.26 4.54 2.47
C TYR A 46 21.98 5.72 1.78
N ALA A 47 21.26 6.44 0.92
CA ALA A 47 21.75 7.63 0.22
C ALA A 47 23.08 7.43 -0.57
N VAL A 48 23.27 6.23 -1.13
CA VAL A 48 24.37 5.91 -2.04
C VAL A 48 23.80 5.61 -3.43
N TRP A 49 24.05 6.51 -4.38
CA TRP A 49 23.64 6.35 -5.78
C TRP A 49 24.74 5.66 -6.60
N GLY A 50 24.33 4.76 -7.48
CA GLY A 50 25.23 4.05 -8.39
C GLY A 50 24.44 3.28 -9.44
N PRO A 51 25.09 2.53 -10.34
CA PRO A 51 24.40 1.71 -11.33
C PRO A 51 23.42 0.70 -10.69
N THR A 52 23.75 0.28 -9.47
CA THR A 52 22.96 -0.60 -8.61
C THR A 52 22.11 0.18 -7.61
N SER A 53 21.71 1.43 -7.84
CA SER A 53 20.71 2.08 -6.98
C SER A 53 19.28 1.82 -7.44
N THR A 54 19.11 1.46 -8.73
CA THR A 54 17.81 1.08 -9.27
C THR A 54 17.64 -0.43 -9.18
N ARG A 55 16.47 -0.86 -8.72
CA ARG A 55 16.07 -2.26 -8.66
C ARG A 55 14.76 -2.44 -9.39
N THR A 56 14.61 -3.59 -10.04
CA THR A 56 13.39 -3.95 -10.73
C THR A 56 13.05 -5.39 -10.38
N HIS A 57 11.84 -5.58 -9.87
CA HIS A 57 11.28 -6.88 -9.56
C HIS A 57 9.98 -7.05 -10.35
N SER A 58 9.81 -8.19 -11.02
CA SER A 58 8.63 -8.49 -11.83
C SER A 58 7.94 -9.73 -11.29
N LEU A 59 6.65 -9.59 -10.99
CA LEU A 59 5.80 -10.62 -10.41
C LEU A 59 4.48 -10.69 -11.17
N THR A 60 3.93 -11.88 -11.31
CA THR A 60 2.53 -12.08 -11.73
C THR A 60 1.66 -12.29 -10.48
N TYR A 61 0.77 -11.34 -10.23
CA TYR A 61 -0.19 -11.40 -9.12
C TYR A 61 -1.52 -11.99 -9.61
N TYR A 62 -2.10 -12.93 -8.85
CA TYR A 62 -3.39 -13.54 -9.16
C TYR A 62 -4.48 -12.96 -8.24
N PRO A 63 -5.38 -12.11 -8.76
CA PRO A 63 -6.41 -11.45 -7.96
C PRO A 63 -7.36 -12.42 -7.26
N SER A 64 -7.68 -12.12 -6.00
CA SER A 64 -8.80 -12.74 -5.29
C SER A 64 -10.13 -12.39 -5.96
N GLU A 65 -11.18 -13.10 -5.58
CA GLU A 65 -12.54 -12.78 -6.06
C GLU A 65 -13.01 -11.40 -5.57
N ALA A 66 -12.61 -11.00 -4.36
CA ALA A 66 -12.91 -9.67 -3.82
C ALA A 66 -12.23 -8.56 -4.67
N LEU A 67 -10.97 -8.76 -5.06
CA LEU A 67 -10.25 -7.82 -5.90
C LEU A 67 -10.87 -7.71 -7.30
N LYS A 68 -11.29 -8.83 -7.90
CA LYS A 68 -12.04 -8.82 -9.17
C LYS A 68 -13.38 -8.07 -9.04
N HIS A 69 -13.98 -8.09 -7.86
CA HIS A 69 -15.22 -7.37 -7.54
C HIS A 69 -14.96 -5.93 -7.06
N ASN A 70 -14.04 -5.22 -7.75
CA ASN A 70 -13.66 -3.83 -7.52
C ASN A 70 -12.91 -3.59 -6.20
N GLY A 71 -12.27 -4.59 -5.60
CA GLY A 71 -11.44 -4.39 -4.41
C GLY A 71 -10.25 -3.45 -4.66
N SER A 72 -9.56 -3.09 -3.58
CA SER A 72 -8.28 -2.37 -3.63
C SER A 72 -7.13 -3.33 -3.35
N LEU A 73 -5.97 -3.04 -3.94
CA LEU A 73 -4.71 -3.73 -3.66
C LEU A 73 -3.64 -2.70 -3.32
N TYR A 74 -2.88 -2.97 -2.27
CA TYR A 74 -1.86 -2.09 -1.74
C TYR A 74 -0.50 -2.78 -1.70
N ALA A 75 0.54 -2.03 -2.03
CA ALA A 75 1.92 -2.38 -1.80
C ALA A 75 2.43 -1.62 -0.58
N HIS A 76 2.84 -2.36 0.44
CA HIS A 76 3.41 -1.80 1.66
C HIS A 76 4.91 -2.01 1.64
N VAL A 77 5.66 -0.92 1.54
CA VAL A 77 7.12 -0.95 1.53
C VAL A 77 7.62 -0.47 2.88
N TYR A 78 8.43 -1.29 3.54
CA TYR A 78 9.07 -0.98 4.81
C TYR A 78 10.58 -1.04 4.64
N PHE A 79 11.25 -0.13 5.33
CA PHE A 79 12.69 -0.13 5.53
C PHE A 79 12.97 -0.16 7.01
N ALA A 80 13.99 -0.91 7.41
CA ALA A 80 14.58 -0.84 8.74
C ALA A 80 16.09 -0.71 8.63
N ARG A 81 16.76 -0.24 9.69
CA ARG A 81 18.20 -0.49 9.85
C ARG A 81 18.46 -1.99 9.74
N SER A 82 19.51 -2.37 9.04
CA SER A 82 19.79 -3.78 8.82
C SER A 82 19.93 -4.53 10.15
N GLY A 83 19.22 -5.65 10.29
CA GLY A 83 19.11 -6.41 11.54
C GLY A 83 18.05 -5.95 12.53
N TYR A 84 17.31 -4.87 12.27
CA TYR A 84 16.14 -4.48 13.08
C TYR A 84 14.83 -5.01 12.46
N PRO A 85 13.87 -5.45 13.28
CA PRO A 85 12.57 -5.93 12.79
C PRO A 85 11.68 -4.76 12.33
N VAL A 86 10.83 -5.04 11.33
CA VAL A 86 9.79 -4.09 10.86
C VAL A 86 8.44 -4.27 11.54
N ASP A 87 8.23 -5.39 12.22
CA ASP A 87 7.00 -5.70 12.93
C ASP A 87 6.94 -4.90 14.25
N PRO A 88 5.96 -4.00 14.45
CA PRO A 88 5.81 -3.25 15.71
C PRO A 88 5.50 -4.11 16.94
N THR A 89 5.14 -5.38 16.75
CA THR A 89 4.89 -6.33 17.84
C THR A 89 6.15 -7.03 18.34
N ASP A 90 7.26 -6.92 17.59
CA ASP A 90 8.55 -7.48 17.98
C ASP A 90 9.15 -6.69 19.16
N PRO A 91 9.63 -7.36 20.23
CA PRO A 91 10.29 -6.69 21.34
C PRO A 91 11.53 -5.85 20.96
N GLU A 92 12.20 -6.20 19.87
CA GLU A 92 13.38 -5.50 19.35
C GLU A 92 13.01 -4.37 18.37
N TYR A 93 11.72 -4.14 18.13
CA TYR A 93 11.25 -3.07 17.25
C TYR A 93 11.60 -1.68 17.79
N GLU A 94 12.30 -0.91 16.97
CA GLU A 94 12.57 0.49 17.22
C GLU A 94 11.91 1.38 16.17
N GLN A 95 10.92 2.19 16.57
CA GLN A 95 10.21 3.13 15.70
C GLN A 95 11.14 4.13 14.96
N LYS A 96 12.32 4.41 15.51
CA LYS A 96 13.34 5.31 14.92
C LYS A 96 14.27 4.59 13.93
N SER A 97 14.25 3.25 13.93
CA SER A 97 15.02 2.43 13.01
C SER A 97 14.23 2.09 11.75
N THR A 98 12.91 2.26 11.78
CA THR A 98 11.98 1.83 10.73
C THR A 98 11.24 3.00 10.09
N PHE A 99 10.94 2.86 8.81
CA PHE A 99 10.01 3.74 8.09
C PHE A 99 9.34 2.96 6.97
N GLY A 100 8.17 3.40 6.54
CA GLY A 100 7.47 2.71 5.47
C GLY A 100 6.47 3.59 4.76
N ARG A 101 5.99 3.11 3.62
CA ARG A 101 4.99 3.76 2.79
C ARG A 101 4.09 2.74 2.14
N THR A 102 2.80 3.03 2.15
CA THR A 102 1.79 2.29 1.38
C THR A 102 1.55 2.98 0.04
N HIS A 103 1.47 2.19 -1.03
CA HIS A 103 1.09 2.61 -2.37
C HIS A 103 -0.11 1.81 -2.85
N SER A 104 -1.13 2.46 -3.43
CA SER A 104 -2.26 1.74 -4.02
C SER A 104 -1.87 1.27 -5.42
N VAL A 105 -1.83 -0.06 -5.60
CA VAL A 105 -1.59 -0.72 -6.89
C VAL A 105 -2.88 -0.76 -7.70
N VAL A 106 -3.98 -1.11 -7.04
CA VAL A 106 -5.34 -1.07 -7.58
C VAL A 106 -6.20 -0.29 -6.59
N ALA A 107 -6.96 0.68 -7.07
CA ALA A 107 -7.83 1.51 -6.23
C ALA A 107 -9.30 1.19 -6.54
N PHE A 108 -10.08 0.91 -5.50
CA PHE A 108 -11.53 0.87 -5.58
C PHE A 108 -12.07 2.20 -6.13
N LEU A 109 -12.91 2.11 -7.16
CA LEU A 109 -13.62 3.27 -7.71
C LEU A 109 -15.11 3.11 -7.45
N ARG A 110 -15.72 4.10 -6.78
CA ARG A 110 -17.18 4.11 -6.59
C ARG A 110 -17.85 4.21 -7.96
N LYS A 111 -18.86 3.36 -8.19
CA LYS A 111 -19.73 3.49 -9.37
C LYS A 111 -20.27 4.91 -9.43
N SER A 112 -20.20 5.53 -10.61
CA SER A 112 -20.76 6.86 -10.80
C SER A 112 -22.25 6.81 -10.45
N LYS A 113 -22.70 7.76 -9.63
CA LYS A 113 -24.14 7.97 -9.47
C LYS A 113 -24.60 8.57 -10.79
N ALA A 114 -25.03 7.74 -11.74
CA ALA A 114 -25.80 8.20 -12.87
C ALA A 114 -26.96 9.01 -12.27
N GLY A 115 -26.90 10.33 -12.43
CA GLY A 115 -27.81 11.24 -11.78
C GLY A 115 -29.21 10.91 -12.24
N LYS A 116 -29.98 10.19 -11.42
CA LYS A 116 -31.44 10.17 -11.53
C LYS A 116 -31.90 11.58 -11.17
N LYS A 117 -31.76 12.50 -12.12
CA LYS A 117 -32.44 13.79 -12.08
C LYS A 117 -33.92 13.46 -12.25
N LYS A 118 -34.67 13.35 -11.15
CA LYS A 118 -36.13 13.44 -11.24
C LYS A 118 -36.44 14.88 -11.63
N SER A 119 -37.16 15.07 -12.73
CA SER A 119 -37.71 16.38 -13.09
C SER A 119 -38.63 16.84 -11.96
N LEU A 120 -38.35 18.01 -11.38
CA LEU A 120 -39.23 18.65 -10.39
C LEU A 120 -40.34 19.47 -11.06
N LEU A 121 -40.24 19.66 -12.37
CA LEU A 121 -41.31 20.17 -13.22
C LEU A 121 -42.04 18.91 -13.69
N GLY A 122 -43.10 18.56 -12.97
CA GLY A 122 -43.95 17.43 -13.34
C GLY A 122 -44.68 17.76 -14.63
N ASP A 123 -44.40 17.01 -15.68
CA ASP A 123 -45.40 16.76 -16.72
C ASP A 123 -45.82 15.30 -16.52
N SER A 124 -47.05 15.12 -16.06
CA SER A 124 -47.68 13.83 -15.92
C SER A 124 -47.90 13.25 -17.32
N ASN A 125 -47.10 12.27 -17.71
CA ASN A 125 -47.55 11.22 -18.60
C ASN A 125 -46.90 9.90 -18.18
N GLU A 126 -47.75 9.04 -17.62
CA GLU A 126 -47.48 7.66 -17.26
C GLU A 126 -46.88 6.90 -18.46
N SER A 127 -45.88 6.06 -18.21
CA SER A 127 -45.59 4.90 -19.04
C SER A 127 -44.87 3.84 -18.20
N GLU A 128 -45.72 2.97 -17.67
CA GLU A 128 -45.60 1.52 -17.47
C GLU A 128 -44.25 0.90 -17.05
N GLU A 129 -44.37 0.23 -15.91
CA GLU A 129 -43.51 -0.74 -15.28
C GLU A 129 -43.29 -1.98 -16.16
N GLN A 130 -42.02 -2.31 -16.47
CA GLN A 130 -41.64 -3.65 -16.91
C GLN A 130 -40.82 -4.36 -15.81
N PRO A 131 -41.24 -5.55 -15.35
CA PRO A 131 -40.46 -6.35 -14.41
C PRO A 131 -39.26 -7.04 -15.10
N PRO A 132 -38.20 -7.39 -14.35
CA PRO A 132 -36.98 -7.98 -14.92
C PRO A 132 -37.17 -9.45 -15.35
N PRO A 133 -36.43 -9.92 -16.38
CA PRO A 133 -36.46 -11.32 -16.80
C PRO A 133 -35.75 -12.24 -15.80
N LYS A 134 -36.19 -13.51 -15.78
CA LYS A 134 -35.67 -14.61 -14.96
C LYS A 134 -34.26 -15.03 -15.33
#